data_AF-A0A7D5MBY0-F1
#
_entry.id   AF-A0A7D5MBY0-F1
#
_cell.length_a   1.000
_cell.length_b   1.000
_cell.length_c   1.000
_cell.angle_alpha   90.00
_cell.angle_beta   90.00
_cell.angle_gamma   90.00
#
_symmetry.space_group_name_H-M   'P 1'
#
loop_
_entity.id
_entity.type
_entity.pdbx_description
1 polymer ?
#
loop_
_entity_poly.entity_id
_entity_poly.type
_entity_poly.pdbx_seq_one_letter_code
_entity_poly.pdbx_strand_id
1 'polypeptide(L)' 'MKIECGCHCIKCKSTNLESNRIGQIEKDGYFDMHHTCNQCNTHFDHLDGEIFESCEKCEYKIS' A
#
# COMPACT_ATOMS: atom_id res chain seq x y z
N MET A 1 14.76 -0.64 -1.15
CA MET A 1 14.58 -1.63 -2.23
C MET A 1 13.13 -1.54 -2.68
N LYS A 2 12.85 -1.33 -3.97
CA LYS A 2 11.48 -1.39 -4.48
C LYS A 2 11.02 -2.84 -4.40
N ILE A 3 9.99 -3.11 -3.62
CA ILE A 3 9.41 -4.45 -3.53
C ILE A 3 8.51 -4.61 -4.75
N GLU A 4 8.82 -5.56 -5.62
CA GLU A 4 7.94 -5.90 -6.74
C GLU A 4 6.76 -6.72 -6.19
N CYS A 5 5.63 -6.05 -5.96
CA CYS A 5 4.35 -6.69 -5.66
C CYS A 5 3.60 -6.86 -6.98
N GLY A 6 3.20 -8.08 -7.35
CA GLY A 6 2.31 -8.36 -8.50
C GLY A 6 0.86 -7.89 -8.28
N CYS A 7 0.70 -6.83 -7.49
CA CYS A 7 -0.54 -6.38 -6.92
C CYS A 7 -1.21 -5.41 -7.90
N HIS A 8 -2.53 -5.45 -7.94
CA HIS A 8 -3.33 -4.59 -8.82
C HIS A 8 -4.18 -3.68 -7.95
N CYS A 9 -4.33 -2.43 -8.35
CA CYS A 9 -5.19 -1.50 -7.63
C CYS A 9 -6.60 -2.09 -7.50
N ILE A 10 -7.12 -2.15 -6.28
CA ILE A 10 -8.46 -2.67 -6.01
C ILE A 10 -9.55 -1.90 -6.77
N LYS A 11 -9.33 -0.60 -7.01
CA LYS A 11 -10.27 0.32 -7.68
C LYS A 11 -10.14 0.35 -9.20
N CYS A 12 -8.95 0.64 -9.74
CA CYS A 12 -8.75 0.83 -11.19
C CYS A 12 -8.03 -0.32 -11.90
N LYS A 13 -7.64 -1.37 -11.16
CA LYS A 13 -6.87 -2.53 -11.66
C LYS A 13 -5.48 -2.20 -12.24
N SER A 14 -5.01 -0.97 -12.08
CA SER A 14 -3.66 -0.56 -12.48
C SER A 14 -2.58 -1.30 -11.70
N THR A 15 -1.48 -1.62 -12.36
CA THR A 15 -0.24 -2.12 -11.75
C THR A 15 0.70 -0.99 -11.33
N ASN A 16 0.34 0.27 -11.62
CA ASN A 16 1.11 1.44 -11.19
C ASN A 16 0.83 1.74 -9.71
N LEU A 17 1.42 0.90 -8.85
CA LEU A 17 1.33 0.95 -7.40
C LEU A 17 2.69 1.32 -6.81
N GLU A 18 2.68 2.21 -5.84
CA GLU A 18 3.81 2.46 -4.95
C GLU A 18 3.62 1.67 -3.66
N SER A 19 4.54 0.74 -3.41
CA SER A 19 4.53 -0.10 -2.22
C SER A 19 5.36 0.56 -1.13
N ASN A 20 4.70 1.02 -0.07
CA ASN A 20 5.36 1.57 1.10
C ASN A 20 5.33 0.52 2.21
N ARG A 21 6.45 0.35 2.91
CA ARG A 21 6.53 -0.54 4.07
C ARG A 21 6.25 0.28 5.33
N ILE A 22 5.38 -0.26 6.17
CA ILE A 22 4.62 0.48 7.17
C ILE A 22 4.87 -0.10 8.57
N GLY A 23 6.13 -0.40 8.88
CA GLY A 23 6.47 -1.03 10.16
C GLY A 23 7.80 -1.75 10.15
N GLN A 24 8.20 -2.20 11.34
CA GLN A 24 9.29 -3.16 11.44
C GLN A 24 8.86 -4.53 10.90
N ILE A 25 9.84 -5.36 10.55
CA ILE A 25 9.57 -6.77 10.25
C ILE A 25 9.30 -7.38 11.62
N GLU A 26 8.07 -7.86 11.80
CA GLU A 26 7.68 -8.57 13.00
C GLU A 26 8.46 -9.89 13.09
N LYS A 27 8.51 -10.49 14.29
CA LYS A 27 9.32 -11.70 14.55
C LYS A 27 8.89 -12.92 13.74
N ASP A 28 7.69 -12.89 13.18
CA ASP A 28 7.13 -13.90 12.28
C ASP A 28 7.56 -13.71 10.81
N GLY A 29 8.32 -12.65 10.51
CA GLY A 29 8.77 -12.31 9.17
C GLY A 29 7.75 -11.53 8.34
N TYR A 30 6.56 -11.25 8.90
CA TYR A 30 5.56 -10.41 8.26
C TYR A 30 5.86 -8.93 8.53
N PHE A 31 5.47 -8.09 7.59
CA PHE A 31 5.60 -6.65 7.72
C PHE A 31 4.39 -6.00 7.06
N ASP A 32 3.87 -4.97 7.72
CA ASP A 32 2.79 -4.16 7.15
C ASP A 32 3.31 -3.48 5.89
N MET A 33 2.53 -3.57 4.82
CA MET A 33 2.80 -2.93 3.55
C MET A 33 1.50 -2.31 3.05
N HIS A 34 1.52 -1.05 2.67
CA HIS A 34 0.40 -0.42 1.98
C HIS A 34 0.81 -0.08 0.55
N HIS A 35 -0.16 -0.15 -0.34
CA HIS A 35 -0.01 0.21 -1.74
C HIS A 35 -0.76 1.50 -2.03
N THR A 36 -0.08 2.45 -2.63
CA THR A 36 -0.69 3.67 -3.18
C THR A 36 -0.75 3.55 -4.68
N CYS A 37 -1.96 3.56 -5.27
CA CYS A 37 -2.08 3.60 -6.72
C CYS A 37 -1.82 5.01 -7.25
N ASN A 38 -0.77 5.18 -8.04
CA ASN A 38 -0.41 6.46 -8.66
C ASN A 38 -1.35 6.89 -9.79
N GLN A 39 -2.24 6.00 -10.23
CA GLN A 39 -3.19 6.29 -11.30
C GLN A 39 -4.53 6.85 -10.79
N CYS A 40 -5.01 6.38 -9.63
CA CYS A 40 -6.28 6.82 -9.05
C CYS A 40 -6.18 7.30 -7.60
N ASN A 41 -4.95 7.46 -7.09
CA ASN A 41 -4.65 7.86 -5.71
C ASN A 41 -5.42 7.03 -4.68
N THR A 42 -5.53 5.72 -4.92
CA THR A 42 -6.17 4.81 -3.96
C THR A 42 -5.09 4.18 -3.13
N HIS A 43 -5.13 4.41 -1.82
CA HIS A 43 -4.23 3.81 -0.86
C HIS A 43 -4.92 2.65 -0.14
N PHE A 44 -4.29 1.49 -0.13
CA PHE A 44 -4.89 0.27 0.41
C PHE A 44 -3.87 -0.66 1.07
N ASP A 45 -4.33 -1.43 2.05
CA ASP A 45 -3.53 -2.44 2.74
C ASP A 45 -3.19 -3.62 1.80
N HIS A 46 -1.97 -4.13 1.89
CA HIS A 46 -1.54 -5.27 1.06
C HIS A 46 -2.19 -6.60 1.49
N LEU A 47 -2.38 -6.82 2.78
CA LEU A 47 -2.88 -8.06 3.37
C LEU A 47 -4.41 -8.12 3.32
N ASP A 48 -5.06 -7.06 3.78
CA ASP A 48 -6.51 -7.02 3.93
C ASP A 48 -7.22 -6.34 2.75
N GLY A 49 -6.50 -5.55 1.94
CA GLY A 49 -7.10 -4.78 0.85
C GLY A 49 -7.98 -3.63 1.31
N GLU A 50 -7.92 -3.27 2.60
CA GLU A 50 -8.66 -2.14 3.18
C GLU A 50 -8.19 -0.83 2.55
N ILE A 51 -9.12 0.03 2.13
CA ILE A 51 -8.81 1.31 1.49
C ILE A 51 -8.84 2.41 2.54
N PHE A 52 -7.78 3.21 2.62
CA PHE A 52 -7.70 4.34 3.54
C PHE A 52 -7.61 5.66 2.78
N GLU A 53 -8.34 6.66 3.25
CA GLU A 53 -8.26 8.03 2.72
C GLU A 53 -7.08 8.81 3.34
N SER A 54 -6.67 8.43 4.55
CA SER A 54 -5.45 8.91 5.19
C SER A 54 -4.77 7.79 5.97
N CYS A 55 -3.45 7.71 5.88
CA CYS A 55 -2.64 6.79 6.66
C CYS A 55 -1.55 7.56 7.39
N GLU A 56 -1.63 7.64 8.71
CA GLU A 56 -0.62 8.29 9.55
C GLU A 56 0.73 7.60 9.46
N LYS A 57 0.75 6.28 9.32
CA LYS A 57 2.00 5.51 9.23
C LYS A 57 2.76 5.75 7.92
N CYS A 58 2.06 6.11 6.83
CA CYS A 58 2.68 6.47 5.54
C CYS A 58 2.84 7.96 5.34
N GLU A 59 2.26 8.77 6.23
CA GLU A 59 1.93 10.18 5.98
C GLU A 59 1.11 10.39 4.68
N TYR A 60 0.36 9.36 4.26
CA TYR A 60 -0.47 9.42 3.07
C TYR A 60 -1.76 10.16 3.40
N LYS A 61 -2.14 11.11 2.55
CA LYS A 61 -3.41 11.83 2.68
C LYS A 61 -3.96 12.14 1.29
N ILE A 62 -5.18 11.69 1.02
CA ILE A 62 -5.94 12.19 -0.13
C ILE A 62 -6.24 13.66 0.14
N SER A 63 -5.81 14.53 -0.79
CA SER A 63 -5.92 15.97 -0.70
C SER A 63 -6.98 16.53 -1.65
#